data_AF-A0A7C7JCC2-F1
#
_entry.id   AF-A0A7C7JCC2-F1
#
_cell.length_a   1.000
_cell.length_b   1.000
_cell.length_c   1.000
_cell.angle_alpha   90.00
_cell.angle_beta   90.00
_cell.angle_gamma   90.00
#
_symmetry.space_group_name_H-M   'P 1'
#
loop_
_entity.id
_entity.type
_entity.pdbx_description
1 polymer ?
#
loop_
_entity_poly.entity_id
_entity_poly.type
_entity_poly.pdbx_seq_one_letter_code
_entity_poly.pdbx_strand_id
1 'polypeptide(L)'
;MKIVGLFNEHDVKIIAGTDTPIGFLTPGYSLHKELELQVEAGLTPLQALRSATITPAKFFNLDNKIGTIDPGKYADLVILNSNPLEKIKST
;
A
#
# COMPACT_ATOMS: atom_id res chain seq x y z
N MET A 1 11.39 -2.00 -13.93
CA MET A 1 10.31 -2.54 -13.10
C MET A 1 8.94 -2.27 -13.75
N LYS A 2 8.61 -2.92 -14.87
CA LYS A 2 7.34 -2.65 -15.60
C LYS A 2 6.26 -3.70 -15.38
N ILE A 3 6.59 -4.86 -14.80
CA ILE A 3 5.65 -5.98 -14.69
C ILE A 3 4.55 -5.74 -13.66
N VAL A 4 4.87 -5.09 -12.53
CA VAL A 4 3.88 -4.74 -11.50
C VAL A 4 2.87 -3.73 -12.05
N GLY A 5 3.34 -2.71 -12.78
CA GLY A 5 2.47 -1.78 -13.49
C GLY A 5 1.58 -2.47 -14.52
N LEU A 6 2.16 -3.34 -15.36
CA LEU A 6 1.41 -4.11 -16.36
C LEU A 6 0.29 -4.95 -15.74
N PHE A 7 0.56 -5.61 -14.60
CA PHE A 7 -0.46 -6.37 -13.87
C PHE A 7 -1.57 -5.47 -13.34
N ASN A 8 -1.22 -4.33 -12.76
CA ASN A 8 -2.21 -3.35 -12.28
C ASN A 8 -3.07 -2.76 -13.42
N GLU A 9 -2.49 -2.52 -14.60
CA GLU A 9 -3.22 -2.11 -15.82
C GLU A 9 -4.24 -3.16 -16.30
N HIS A 10 -4.02 -4.44 -15.95
CA HIS A 10 -4.90 -5.56 -16.27
C HIS A 10 -5.71 -6.03 -15.05
N ASP A 11 -6.01 -5.13 -14.11
CA ASP A 11 -6.87 -5.35 -12.94
C ASP A 11 -6.41 -6.40 -11.92
N VAL A 12 -5.17 -6.90 -12.05
CA VAL A 12 -4.57 -7.78 -11.05
C VAL A 12 -4.37 -6.99 -9.76
N LYS A 13 -4.85 -7.55 -8.64
CA LYS A 13 -4.73 -6.90 -7.33
C LYS A 13 -3.30 -6.99 -6.82
N ILE A 14 -2.71 -5.82 -6.58
CA ILE A 14 -1.37 -5.68 -6.00
C ILE A 14 -1.50 -5.46 -4.48
N ILE A 15 -0.72 -6.18 -3.70
CA ILE A 15 -0.60 -6.02 -2.24
C ILE A 15 0.84 -5.59 -1.96
N ALA A 16 1.02 -4.57 -1.12
CA ALA A 16 2.33 -4.17 -0.64
C ALA A 16 2.86 -5.23 0.33
N GLY A 17 4.05 -5.75 0.03
CA GLY A 17 4.76 -6.70 0.86
C GLY A 17 6.25 -6.51 0.66
N THR A 18 6.98 -6.31 1.74
CA THR A 18 8.39 -5.91 1.66
C THR A 18 9.35 -7.09 1.84
N ASP A 19 8.87 -8.26 2.28
CA ASP A 19 9.71 -9.40 2.68
C ASP A 19 10.69 -9.07 3.82
N THR A 20 10.43 -7.99 4.57
CA THR A 20 11.24 -7.63 5.74
C THR A 20 11.10 -8.70 6.83
N PRO A 21 12.19 -9.11 7.50
CA PRO A 21 13.51 -8.47 7.54
C PRO A 21 14.59 -9.16 6.67
N ILE A 22 14.29 -9.58 5.45
CA ILE A 22 15.31 -10.18 4.58
C ILE A 22 16.40 -9.16 4.20
N GLY A 23 17.66 -9.52 4.40
CA GLY A 23 18.82 -8.74 4.00
C GLY A 23 18.91 -7.39 4.73
N PHE A 24 18.95 -6.30 3.96
CA PHE A 24 19.10 -4.93 4.49
C PHE A 24 17.77 -4.17 4.62
N LEU A 25 16.64 -4.87 4.51
CA LEU A 25 15.32 -4.25 4.59
C LEU A 25 14.97 -3.93 6.05
N THR A 26 14.72 -2.65 6.33
CA THR A 26 14.44 -2.15 7.68
C THR A 26 12.94 -2.17 7.99
N PRO A 27 12.49 -2.79 9.09
CA PRO A 27 11.09 -2.74 9.55
C PRO A 27 10.54 -1.31 9.62
N GLY A 28 9.30 -1.14 9.16
CA GLY A 28 8.68 0.16 8.96
C GLY A 28 9.14 0.83 7.67
N TYR A 29 10.41 1.27 7.60
CA TYR A 29 10.94 2.05 6.48
C TYR A 29 10.79 1.37 5.11
N SER A 30 10.99 0.06 5.04
CA SER A 30 10.91 -0.70 3.79
C SER A 30 9.54 -0.60 3.12
N LEU A 31 8.46 -0.40 3.88
CA LEU A 31 7.11 -0.26 3.32
C LEU A 31 6.97 1.04 2.54
N HIS A 32 7.50 2.15 3.06
CA HIS A 32 7.48 3.43 2.34
C HIS A 32 8.24 3.31 1.01
N LYS A 33 9.38 2.60 1.02
CA LYS A 33 10.14 2.35 -0.21
C LYS A 33 9.38 1.46 -1.20
N GLU A 34 8.70 0.43 -0.73
CA GLU A 34 7.84 -0.42 -1.56
C GLU A 34 6.73 0.39 -2.25
N LEU A 35 6.08 1.31 -1.53
CA LEU A 35 5.07 2.20 -2.11
C LEU A 35 5.66 3.15 -3.17
N GLU A 36 6.87 3.69 -2.94
CA GLU A 36 7.58 4.47 -3.97
C GLU A 36 7.83 3.63 -5.23
N LEU A 37 8.30 2.40 -5.07
CA LEU A 37 8.61 1.49 -6.18
C LEU A 37 7.37 1.07 -6.96
N GLN A 38 6.22 0.91 -6.30
CA GLN A 38 4.94 0.67 -6.97
C GLN A 38 4.52 1.86 -7.84
N VAL A 39 4.69 3.09 -7.34
CA VAL A 39 4.41 4.30 -8.14
C VAL A 39 5.39 4.43 -9.30
N GLU A 40 6.68 4.17 -9.09
CA GLU A 40 7.68 4.11 -10.17
C GLU A 40 7.34 3.04 -11.22
N ALA A 41 6.72 1.94 -10.80
CA ALA A 41 6.28 0.87 -11.69
C ALA A 41 5.02 1.21 -12.49
N GLY A 42 4.32 2.31 -12.19
CA GLY A 42 3.15 2.80 -12.94
C GLY A 42 1.83 2.86 -12.16
N LEU A 43 1.82 2.52 -10.86
CA LEU A 43 0.63 2.70 -10.04
C LEU A 43 0.43 4.20 -9.72
N THR A 44 -0.82 4.64 -9.68
CA THR A 44 -1.15 5.93 -9.07
C THR A 44 -0.87 5.89 -7.56
N PRO A 45 -0.58 7.04 -6.91
CA PRO A 45 -0.44 7.08 -5.45
C PRO A 45 -1.63 6.48 -4.70
N LEU A 46 -2.86 6.67 -5.20
CA LEU A 46 -4.05 6.05 -4.62
C LEU A 46 -4.03 4.51 -4.72
N GLN A 47 -3.58 3.95 -5.85
CA GLN A 47 -3.45 2.50 -6.01
C GLN A 47 -2.38 1.94 -5.06
N ALA A 48 -1.25 2.63 -4.89
CA ALA A 48 -0.22 2.25 -3.93
C ALA A 48 -0.74 2.31 -2.48
N LEU A 49 -1.47 3.35 -2.08
CA LEU A 49 -2.08 3.40 -0.74
C LEU A 49 -3.08 2.26 -0.50
N ARG A 50 -3.88 1.92 -1.52
CA ARG A 50 -4.82 0.78 -1.43
C ARG A 50 -4.11 -0.56 -1.29
N SER A 51 -2.96 -0.74 -1.94
CA SER A 51 -2.16 -1.98 -1.86
C SER A 51 -1.63 -2.25 -0.44
N ALA A 52 -1.49 -1.23 0.39
CA ALA A 52 -1.10 -1.35 1.81
C ALA A 52 -2.27 -1.24 2.81
N THR A 53 -3.52 -1.08 2.35
CA THR A 53 -4.68 -0.87 3.23
C THR A 53 -5.83 -1.84 2.88
N ILE A 54 -6.77 -1.42 2.03
CA ILE A 54 -7.98 -2.19 1.75
C ILE A 54 -7.72 -3.44 0.90
N THR A 55 -6.71 -3.45 0.02
CA THR A 55 -6.43 -4.62 -0.83
C THR A 55 -5.99 -5.84 -0.01
N PRO A 56 -5.00 -5.75 0.91
CA PRO A 56 -4.66 -6.88 1.78
C PRO A 56 -5.80 -7.24 2.74
N ALA A 57 -6.55 -6.27 3.25
CA ALA A 57 -7.72 -6.55 4.09
C ALA A 57 -8.74 -7.44 3.36
N LYS A 58 -9.02 -7.16 2.09
CA LYS A 58 -9.89 -8.02 1.26
C LYS A 58 -9.28 -9.39 0.99
N PHE A 59 -7.99 -9.45 0.68
CA PHE A 59 -7.29 -10.72 0.42
C PHE A 59 -7.36 -11.67 1.62
N PHE A 60 -7.26 -11.14 2.84
CA PHE A 60 -7.34 -11.92 4.07
C PHE A 60 -8.77 -12.07 4.64
N ASN A 61 -9.82 -11.58 3.94
CA ASN A 61 -11.21 -11.55 4.43
C ASN A 61 -11.37 -10.82 5.78
N LEU A 62 -10.64 -9.71 5.95
CA LEU A 62 -10.66 -8.84 7.13
C LEU A 62 -11.24 -7.46 6.83
N ASP A 63 -11.75 -7.22 5.63
CA ASP A 63 -12.27 -5.93 5.20
C ASP A 63 -13.55 -5.51 5.92
N ASN A 64 -14.22 -6.40 6.66
CA ASN A 64 -15.27 -6.05 7.60
C ASN A 64 -14.76 -5.48 8.94
N LYS A 65 -13.45 -5.55 9.20
CA LYS A 65 -12.81 -5.10 10.45
C LYS A 65 -11.75 -4.02 10.25
N ILE A 66 -10.99 -4.05 9.15
CA ILE A 66 -9.84 -3.15 8.91
C ILE A 66 -9.74 -2.72 7.44
N GLY A 67 -8.79 -1.84 7.14
CA GLY A 67 -8.39 -1.47 5.78
C GLY A 67 -9.06 -0.23 5.19
N THR A 68 -10.14 0.28 5.80
CA THR A 68 -10.76 1.58 5.48
C THR A 68 -11.31 2.24 6.74
N ILE A 69 -11.62 3.53 6.62
CA ILE A 69 -12.25 4.32 7.69
C ILE A 69 -13.77 4.25 7.50
N ASP A 70 -14.43 3.32 8.20
CA ASP A 70 -15.87 3.14 8.17
C ASP A 70 -16.40 2.80 9.58
N PRO A 71 -17.66 3.14 9.92
CA PRO A 71 -18.27 2.77 11.19
C PRO A 71 -18.22 1.25 11.46
N GLY A 72 -17.86 0.88 12.68
CA GLY A 72 -17.80 -0.53 13.13
C GLY A 72 -16.47 -1.24 12.85
N LYS A 73 -15.54 -0.64 12.10
CA LYS A 73 -14.17 -1.13 11.92
C LYS A 73 -13.25 -0.70 13.07
N TYR A 74 -12.10 -1.34 13.19
CA TYR A 74 -11.08 -0.96 14.17
C TYR A 74 -10.50 0.42 13.86
N ALA A 75 -10.15 1.16 14.92
CA ALA A 75 -9.68 2.53 14.85
C ALA A 75 -8.16 2.62 14.57
N ASP A 76 -7.68 1.88 13.56
CA ASP A 76 -6.28 1.87 13.15
C ASP A 76 -6.05 2.97 12.10
N LEU A 77 -5.44 4.07 12.54
CA LEU A 77 -5.31 5.30 11.74
C LEU A 77 -3.87 5.84 11.78
N VAL A 78 -3.44 6.43 10.66
CA VAL A 78 -2.19 7.18 10.54
C VAL A 78 -2.51 8.58 10.00
N ILE A 79 -1.99 9.62 10.66
CA ILE A 79 -2.16 11.02 10.27
C ILE A 79 -0.85 11.53 9.69
N LEU A 80 -0.91 12.15 8.51
CA LEU A 80 0.24 12.67 7.79
C LEU A 80 0.21 14.21 7.75
N ASN A 81 1.38 14.81 7.77
CA ASN A 81 1.54 16.27 7.67
C ASN A 81 1.49 16.79 6.21
N SER A 82 1.32 15.90 5.24
CA SER A 82 1.37 16.21 3.81
C SER A 82 0.53 15.21 3.03
N ASN A 83 0.07 15.60 1.83
CA ASN A 83 -0.83 14.80 1.02
C ASN A 83 -0.08 13.65 0.30
N PRO A 84 -0.31 12.37 0.64
CA PRO A 84 0.34 11.25 -0.04
C PRO A 84 -0.17 11.02 -1.46
N LEU A 85 -1.32 11.61 -1.84
CA LEU A 85 -1.86 11.51 -3.21
C LEU A 85 -1.11 12.38 -4.21
N GLU A 86 -0.46 13.44 -3.74
CA GLU A 86 0.42 14.29 -4.55
C GLU A 86 1.84 13.71 -4.62
N LYS A 87 2.32 13.16 -3.51
CA LYS A 87 3.65 12.55 -3.41
C LYS A 87 3.64 11.38 -2.44
N ILE A 88 3.77 10.16 -2.96
CA ILE A 88 3.69 8.93 -2.16
C ILE A 88 4.76 8.83 -1.07
N LYS A 89 5.91 9.48 -1.26
CA LYS A 89 6.98 9.61 -0.27
C LYS A 89 6.58 10.37 1.01
N SER A 90 5.40 11.00 1.01
CA SER A 90 4.82 11.65 2.19
C SER A 90 4.12 10.67 3.16
N THR A 91 4.14 9.37 2.85
CA THR A 91 3.72 8.31 3.78
C THR A 91 4.69 8.14 4.92
#